data_AF-A0A915C9A1-F1
#
_entry.id   AF-A0A915C9A1-F1
#
_cell.length_a   1.000
_cell.length_b   1.000
_cell.length_c   1.000
_cell.angle_alpha   90.00
_cell.angle_beta   90.00
_cell.angle_gamma   90.00
#
_symmetry.space_group_name_H-M   'P 1'
#
loop_
_entity.id
_entity.type
_entity.pdbx_description
1 polymer ?
#
loop_
_entity_poly.entity_id
_entity_poly.type
_entity_poly.pdbx_seq_one_letter_code
_entity_poly.pdbx_strand_id
1 'polypeptide(L)'
;MYTYSCVRVMFHVATRTMSQLACRFCAGVDFIHIVDPLLDLRYRFDNKQRLSHMLKARKIELDVDNLELKYKRWWKAYEEICADLKKEKRDPSLKRQLLEESEGLLGALRLPNDLTVETPTQPSIRSLNSRSSSNSPKHMTFLRKAGMVKIDEQTSSLHIVGLPTSLQNAIEKTILQYFAPSTILVSPPHIVRGAIIEAVNMPLEVFASFSDSVEGSSTNYLTGHGLISLLSIFTKTRFTRSSNKWPVGRIGRADSYISNRLNIVVSDGKNANKTEFLRLVYAELDITRLVGVITEEYLMGTKRIPDSIRRML
;
A
#
# COMPACT_ATOMS: atom_id res chain seq x y z
N MET A 1 -9.54 27.35 -15.60
CA MET A 1 -9.66 26.73 -14.26
C MET A 1 -8.33 26.06 -13.99
N TYR A 2 -7.48 26.64 -13.15
CA TYR A 2 -6.12 26.13 -12.91
C TYR A 2 -6.15 25.16 -11.72
N THR A 3 -5.84 23.89 -11.97
CA THR A 3 -5.66 22.86 -10.93
C THR A 3 -4.20 22.84 -10.50
N TYR A 4 -3.95 22.99 -9.20
CA TYR A 4 -2.64 22.88 -8.57
C TYR A 4 -2.56 21.57 -7.78
N SER A 5 -1.38 20.94 -7.73
CA SER A 5 -1.14 19.75 -6.89
C SER A 5 0.21 19.90 -6.19
N CYS A 6 0.22 19.67 -4.87
CA CYS A 6 1.38 19.81 -3.98
C CYS A 6 1.63 18.46 -3.30
N VAL A 7 2.89 18.02 -3.20
CA VAL A 7 3.29 16.81 -2.47
C VAL A 7 4.52 17.12 -1.62
N ARG A 8 4.44 16.77 -0.32
CA ARG A 8 5.51 16.96 0.67
C ARG A 8 6.08 15.59 1.05
N VAL A 9 7.40 15.46 1.20
CA VAL A 9 8.06 14.21 1.65
C VAL A 9 8.98 14.51 2.83
N MET A 10 8.77 13.83 3.95
CA MET A 10 9.66 13.82 5.12
C MET A 10 10.19 12.40 5.33
N PHE A 11 11.48 12.25 5.65
CA PHE A 11 12.09 10.96 5.97
C PHE A 11 12.38 10.87 7.48
N HIS A 12 11.54 10.14 8.20
CA HIS A 12 11.83 9.66 9.56
C HIS A 12 12.17 8.16 9.52
N VAL A 13 12.87 7.67 10.55
CA VAL A 13 13.03 6.22 10.79
C VAL A 13 11.64 5.65 11.03
N ALA A 14 11.07 5.05 10.00
CA ALA A 14 9.65 4.74 9.92
C ALA A 14 9.39 3.32 10.46
N THR A 15 8.59 3.21 11.52
CA THR A 15 8.32 1.95 12.21
C THR A 15 6.93 1.41 11.89
N ARG A 16 6.83 0.12 11.57
CA ARG A 16 5.54 -0.53 11.29
C ARG A 16 4.92 -1.00 12.60
N THR A 17 3.86 -0.35 13.07
CA THR A 17 3.25 -0.65 14.39
C THR A 17 2.16 -1.73 14.32
N MET A 18 1.33 -1.74 13.27
CA MET A 18 0.16 -2.64 13.09
C MET A 18 -0.97 -2.44 14.11
N SER A 19 -0.87 -1.40 14.93
CA SER A 19 -1.75 -1.16 16.09
C SER A 19 -3.13 -0.63 15.69
N GLN A 20 -3.25 0.04 14.53
CA GLN A 20 -4.54 0.51 14.03
C GLN A 20 -5.31 -0.64 13.33
N LEU A 21 -4.61 -1.50 12.60
CA LEU A 21 -5.16 -2.68 11.92
C LEU A 21 -5.70 -3.69 12.93
N ALA A 22 -4.95 -3.94 14.00
CA ALA A 22 -5.32 -4.90 15.04
C ALA A 22 -5.85 -4.23 16.31
N CYS A 23 -6.46 -3.04 16.22
CA CYS A 23 -6.77 -2.21 17.40
C CYS A 23 -7.63 -2.91 18.48
N ARG A 24 -8.50 -3.85 18.09
CA ARG A 24 -9.30 -4.66 19.03
C ARG A 24 -8.47 -5.55 19.96
N PHE A 25 -7.22 -5.79 19.58
CA PHE A 25 -6.27 -6.65 20.29
C PHE A 25 -5.18 -5.85 20.99
N CYS A 26 -5.28 -4.52 21.04
CA CYS A 26 -4.31 -3.63 21.68
C CYS A 26 -4.93 -2.97 22.93
N ALA A 27 -4.15 -2.86 24.02
CA ALA A 27 -4.59 -2.14 25.22
C ALA A 27 -4.46 -0.62 25.03
N GLY A 28 -5.42 0.15 25.57
CA GLY A 28 -5.29 1.60 25.72
C GLY A 28 -5.24 2.38 24.41
N VAL A 29 -5.67 1.80 23.30
CA VAL A 29 -5.73 2.47 22.00
C VAL A 29 -7.14 2.98 21.73
N ASP A 30 -7.24 4.24 21.29
CA ASP A 30 -8.48 4.86 20.85
C ASP A 30 -8.52 4.94 19.31
N PHE A 31 -8.38 3.78 18.67
CA PHE A 31 -8.44 3.67 17.21
C PHE A 31 -9.77 3.09 16.78
N ILE A 32 -10.38 3.72 15.77
CA ILE A 32 -11.59 3.19 15.15
C ILE A 32 -11.28 1.88 14.45
N HIS A 33 -11.93 0.81 14.91
CA HIS A 33 -11.87 -0.49 14.29
C HIS A 33 -12.44 -0.45 12.87
N ILE A 34 -11.63 -0.88 11.90
CA ILE A 34 -12.09 -1.01 10.51
C ILE A 34 -12.46 -2.45 10.21
N VAL A 35 -11.55 -3.40 10.44
CA VAL A 35 -11.68 -4.81 10.08
C VAL A 35 -10.71 -5.65 10.90
N ASP A 36 -11.09 -6.89 11.19
CA ASP A 36 -10.15 -7.86 11.77
C ASP A 36 -9.31 -8.49 10.66
N PRO A 37 -7.96 -8.45 10.76
CA PRO A 37 -7.11 -9.21 9.87
C PRO A 37 -7.25 -10.71 10.14
N LEU A 38 -6.76 -11.55 9.22
CA LEU A 38 -6.57 -12.97 9.47
C LEU A 38 -5.63 -13.16 10.67
N LEU A 39 -6.17 -13.71 11.75
CA LEU A 39 -5.47 -13.86 13.01
C LEU A 39 -4.61 -15.12 13.07
N ASP A 40 -5.02 -16.18 12.37
CA ASP A 40 -4.24 -17.42 12.28
C ASP A 40 -3.09 -17.25 11.28
N LEU A 41 -1.90 -17.02 11.84
CA LEU A 41 -0.63 -16.83 11.15
C LEU A 41 0.34 -17.96 11.48
N ARG A 42 -0.12 -19.05 12.10
CA ARG A 42 0.74 -20.19 12.48
C ARG A 42 1.53 -20.73 11.28
N TYR A 43 0.87 -20.78 10.12
CA TYR A 43 1.48 -21.19 8.85
C TYR A 43 2.75 -20.39 8.47
N ARG A 44 2.90 -19.15 8.96
CA ARG A 44 4.11 -18.35 8.71
C ARG A 44 5.35 -18.94 9.37
N PHE A 45 5.18 -19.71 10.43
CA PHE A 45 6.24 -20.30 11.22
C PHE A 45 6.52 -21.78 10.87
N ASP A 46 5.75 -22.38 9.95
CA ASP A 46 5.94 -23.78 9.52
C ASP A 46 7.34 -24.02 8.90
N ASN A 47 7.89 -23.02 8.21
CA ASN A 47 9.23 -23.06 7.63
C ASN A 47 10.06 -21.82 8.04
N LYS A 48 10.55 -21.86 9.28
CA LYS A 48 11.37 -20.78 9.87
C LYS A 48 12.66 -20.50 9.09
N GLN A 49 13.29 -21.52 8.52
CA GLN A 49 14.50 -21.35 7.73
C GLN A 49 14.24 -20.48 6.50
N ARG A 50 13.16 -20.78 5.76
CA ARG A 50 12.72 -19.97 4.62
C ARG A 50 12.36 -18.55 5.06
N LEU A 51 11.58 -18.40 6.14
CA LEU A 51 11.20 -17.09 6.66
C LEU A 51 12.43 -16.23 6.99
N SER A 52 13.38 -16.77 7.75
CA SER A 52 14.65 -16.11 8.09
C SER A 52 15.46 -15.73 6.86
N HIS A 53 15.53 -16.60 5.84
CA HIS A 53 16.22 -16.29 4.59
C HIS A 53 15.57 -15.11 3.86
N MET A 54 14.24 -15.09 3.75
CA MET A 54 13.52 -13.98 3.10
C MET A 54 13.65 -12.66 3.85
N LEU A 55 13.64 -12.69 5.20
CA LEU A 55 13.83 -11.51 6.02
C LEU A 55 15.24 -10.92 5.82
N LYS A 56 16.27 -11.78 5.80
CA LYS A 56 17.65 -11.38 5.48
C LYS A 56 17.76 -10.78 4.08
N ALA A 57 17.13 -11.39 3.07
CA ALA A 57 17.09 -10.84 1.70
C ALA A 57 16.44 -9.44 1.63
N ARG A 58 15.50 -9.15 2.55
CA ARG A 58 14.85 -7.84 2.70
C ARG A 58 15.59 -6.89 3.66
N LYS A 59 16.75 -7.28 4.19
CA LYS A 59 17.52 -6.54 5.21
C LYS A 59 16.71 -6.24 6.48
N ILE A 60 15.88 -7.20 6.88
CA ILE A 60 15.11 -7.13 8.13
C ILE A 60 15.79 -8.04 9.13
N GLU A 61 16.32 -7.44 10.19
CA GLU A 61 16.86 -8.17 11.34
C GLU A 61 15.74 -8.46 12.33
N LEU A 62 15.42 -9.74 12.51
CA LEU A 62 14.36 -10.19 13.38
C LEU A 62 14.68 -11.58 13.92
N ASP A 63 14.50 -11.76 15.22
CA ASP A 63 14.53 -13.06 15.87
C ASP A 63 13.20 -13.79 15.63
N VAL A 64 13.21 -14.75 14.69
CA VAL A 64 12.02 -15.51 14.29
C VAL A 64 11.55 -16.45 15.40
N ASP A 65 12.46 -17.01 16.19
CA ASP A 65 12.12 -17.96 17.26
C ASP A 65 11.43 -17.24 18.42
N ASN A 66 11.96 -16.09 18.83
CA ASN A 66 11.34 -15.24 19.84
C ASN A 66 9.97 -14.71 19.36
N LEU A 67 9.86 -14.33 18.08
CA LEU A 67 8.58 -13.88 17.52
C LEU A 67 7.53 -15.01 17.52
N GLU A 68 7.90 -16.21 17.10
CA GLU A 68 7.01 -17.37 17.12
C GLU A 68 6.52 -17.66 18.54
N LEU A 69 7.42 -17.60 19.54
CA LEU A 69 7.07 -17.84 20.94
C LEU A 69 6.02 -16.83 21.44
N LYS A 70 6.24 -15.54 21.17
CA LYS A 70 5.29 -14.48 21.55
C LYS A 70 3.94 -14.66 20.83
N TYR A 71 3.97 -14.94 19.53
CA TYR A 71 2.75 -15.18 18.76
C TYR A 71 1.96 -16.40 19.28
N LYS A 72 2.64 -17.49 19.63
CA LYS A 72 1.99 -18.68 20.22
C LYS A 72 1.35 -18.40 21.58
N ARG A 73 1.97 -17.56 22.42
CA ARG A 73 1.35 -17.12 23.69
C ARG A 73 0.07 -16.33 23.44
N TRP A 74 0.14 -15.36 22.52
CA TRP A 74 -1.04 -14.59 22.12
C TRP A 74 -2.14 -15.48 21.53
N TRP A 75 -1.79 -16.41 20.65
CA TRP A 75 -2.75 -17.34 20.03
C TRP A 75 -3.45 -18.21 21.07
N LYS A 76 -2.70 -18.72 22.06
CA LYS A 76 -3.28 -19.49 23.18
C LYS A 76 -4.28 -18.64 23.98
N ALA A 77 -3.92 -17.40 24.33
CA ALA A 77 -4.84 -16.49 25.02
C ALA A 77 -6.09 -16.18 24.17
N TYR A 78 -5.94 -16.09 22.84
CA TYR A 78 -7.07 -15.90 21.92
C TYR A 78 -8.02 -17.11 21.92
N GLU A 79 -7.48 -18.32 21.86
CA GLU A 79 -8.27 -19.56 21.94
C GLU A 79 -9.02 -19.67 23.28
N GLU A 80 -8.37 -19.30 24.39
CA GLU A 80 -8.99 -19.25 25.72
C GLU A 80 -10.19 -18.30 25.76
N ILE A 81 -10.06 -17.10 25.18
CA ILE A 81 -11.19 -16.16 25.03
C ILE A 81 -12.28 -16.72 24.13
N CYS A 82 -11.94 -17.32 23.00
CA CYS A 82 -12.93 -17.92 22.11
C CYS A 82 -13.71 -19.05 22.79
N ALA A 83 -13.06 -19.82 23.67
CA ALA A 83 -13.73 -20.82 24.50
C ALA A 83 -14.59 -20.16 25.60
N ASP A 84 -14.10 -19.09 26.23
CA ASP A 84 -14.82 -18.36 27.28
C ASP A 84 -16.09 -17.67 26.78
N LEU A 85 -16.09 -17.21 25.52
CA LEU A 85 -17.28 -16.65 24.85
C LEU A 85 -18.46 -17.61 24.78
N LYS A 86 -18.24 -18.92 24.97
CA LYS A 86 -19.29 -19.95 25.00
C LYS A 86 -19.85 -20.20 26.41
N LYS A 87 -19.26 -19.62 27.46
CA LYS A 87 -19.71 -19.79 28.84
C LYS A 87 -20.77 -18.74 29.21
N GLU A 88 -21.63 -19.08 30.16
CA GLU A 88 -22.65 -18.16 30.70
C GLU A 88 -22.03 -16.98 31.47
N LYS A 89 -20.96 -17.24 32.23
CA LYS A 89 -20.21 -16.22 32.96
C LYS A 89 -18.82 -16.08 32.36
N ARG A 90 -18.51 -14.87 31.90
CA ARG A 90 -17.23 -14.53 31.26
C ARG A 90 -16.18 -14.19 32.29
N ASP A 91 -14.94 -14.54 32.01
CA ASP A 91 -13.78 -14.16 32.80
C ASP A 91 -13.12 -12.90 32.22
N PRO A 92 -13.24 -11.73 32.88
CA PRO A 92 -12.65 -10.49 32.38
C PRO A 92 -11.11 -10.51 32.40
N SER A 93 -10.47 -11.40 33.16
CA SER A 93 -9.01 -11.51 33.23
C SER A 93 -8.40 -12.02 31.92
N LEU A 94 -9.09 -12.91 31.22
CA LEU A 94 -8.65 -13.46 29.93
C LEU A 94 -8.48 -12.36 28.88
N LYS A 95 -9.43 -11.42 28.82
CA LYS A 95 -9.33 -10.26 27.92
C LYS A 95 -8.10 -9.42 28.23
N ARG A 96 -7.79 -9.19 29.51
CA ARG A 96 -6.58 -8.45 29.90
C ARG A 96 -5.32 -9.16 29.43
N GLN A 97 -5.21 -10.46 29.68
CA GLN A 97 -4.07 -11.28 29.25
C GLN A 97 -3.87 -11.26 27.73
N LEU A 98 -4.95 -11.36 26.94
CA LEU A 98 -4.84 -11.25 25.47
C LEU A 98 -4.25 -9.90 25.01
N LEU A 99 -4.66 -8.81 25.66
CA LEU A 99 -4.19 -7.47 25.33
C LEU A 99 -2.73 -7.25 25.77
N GLU A 100 -2.31 -7.84 26.88
CA GLU A 100 -0.91 -7.83 27.36
C GLU A 100 0.02 -8.57 26.39
N GLU A 101 -0.46 -9.65 25.76
CA GLU A 101 0.30 -10.43 24.77
C GLU A 101 0.22 -9.86 23.33
N SER A 102 -0.38 -8.69 23.14
CA SER A 102 -0.69 -8.09 21.82
C SER A 102 0.51 -7.99 20.88
N GLU A 103 1.71 -7.73 21.39
CA GLU A 103 2.94 -7.66 20.59
C GLU A 103 3.26 -8.97 19.86
N GLY A 104 2.78 -10.12 20.33
CA GLY A 104 2.87 -11.39 19.61
C GLY A 104 2.12 -11.35 18.27
N LEU A 105 0.87 -10.86 18.27
CA LEU A 105 0.09 -10.66 17.05
C LEU A 105 0.68 -9.55 16.19
N LEU A 106 0.99 -8.39 16.77
CA LEU A 106 1.49 -7.24 16.02
C LEU A 106 2.81 -7.58 15.32
N GLY A 107 3.73 -8.27 16.01
CA GLY A 107 4.97 -8.76 15.42
C GLY A 107 4.74 -9.69 14.22
N ALA A 108 3.78 -10.62 14.33
CA ALA A 108 3.45 -11.53 13.22
C ALA A 108 2.80 -10.78 12.05
N LEU A 109 1.96 -9.77 12.30
CA LEU A 109 1.35 -8.93 11.27
C LEU A 109 2.37 -8.03 10.54
N ARG A 110 3.45 -7.61 11.21
CA ARG A 110 4.56 -6.83 10.63
C ARG A 110 5.37 -7.64 9.59
N LEU A 111 5.29 -8.98 9.62
CA LEU A 111 6.04 -9.83 8.69
C LEU A 111 5.65 -9.54 7.23
N PRO A 112 6.63 -9.29 6.35
CA PRO A 112 6.38 -8.99 4.93
C PRO A 112 5.80 -10.19 4.18
N ASN A 113 5.36 -10.00 2.94
CA ASN A 113 4.91 -11.10 2.10
C ASN A 113 6.09 -12.03 1.75
N ASP A 114 5.77 -13.26 1.36
CA ASP A 114 6.78 -14.22 0.92
C ASP A 114 7.38 -13.78 -0.42
N LEU A 115 8.66 -14.10 -0.63
CA LEU A 115 9.32 -13.89 -1.91
C LEU A 115 8.92 -15.01 -2.87
N THR A 116 8.69 -14.66 -4.14
CA THR A 116 8.56 -15.65 -5.19
C THR A 116 9.94 -16.24 -5.50
N VAL A 117 9.97 -17.49 -6.00
CA VAL A 117 11.22 -18.21 -6.31
C VAL A 117 12.11 -17.42 -7.30
N GLU A 118 11.47 -16.62 -8.16
CA GLU A 118 12.11 -15.79 -9.18
C GLU A 118 12.59 -14.43 -8.65
N THR A 119 12.32 -14.08 -7.40
CA THR A 119 12.73 -12.77 -6.87
C THR A 119 14.26 -12.72 -6.74
N PRO A 120 14.95 -11.75 -7.38
CA PRO A 120 16.38 -11.60 -7.22
C PRO A 120 16.74 -11.33 -5.75
N THR A 121 17.52 -12.23 -5.15
CA THR A 121 17.98 -12.11 -3.75
C THR A 121 19.32 -11.39 -3.62
N GLN A 122 20.03 -11.22 -4.73
CA GLN A 122 21.21 -10.37 -4.84
C GLN A 122 20.83 -9.01 -5.43
N PRO A 123 21.57 -7.93 -5.11
CA PRO A 123 21.40 -6.67 -5.81
C PRO A 123 21.75 -6.86 -7.28
N SER A 124 20.75 -7.13 -8.12
CA SER A 124 20.90 -7.10 -9.58
C SER A 124 20.98 -5.64 -10.00
N ILE A 125 22.09 -4.98 -9.69
CA ILE A 125 22.43 -3.69 -10.26
C ILE A 125 22.94 -3.96 -11.69
N ARG A 126 22.03 -4.26 -12.61
CA ARG A 126 22.13 -3.53 -13.87
C ARG A 126 21.59 -2.15 -13.52
N SER A 127 22.50 -1.28 -13.08
CA SER A 127 22.24 0.14 -12.97
C SER A 127 21.61 0.55 -14.30
N LEU A 128 20.30 0.77 -14.33
CA LEU A 128 19.67 1.57 -15.35
C LEU A 128 20.20 2.98 -15.10
N ASN A 129 21.44 3.19 -15.56
CA ASN A 129 22.28 4.36 -15.42
C ASN A 129 21.83 5.29 -14.29
N SER A 130 22.36 5.05 -13.08
CA SER A 130 22.48 6.09 -12.06
C SER A 130 23.23 7.27 -12.69
N ARG A 131 22.50 8.20 -13.29
CA ARG A 131 22.99 9.56 -13.55
C ARG A 131 23.15 10.22 -12.18
N SER A 132 24.24 9.89 -11.51
CA SER A 132 24.85 10.74 -10.50
C SER A 132 25.39 11.97 -11.23
N SER A 133 24.51 12.91 -11.53
CA SER A 133 24.94 14.27 -11.80
C SER A 133 24.20 15.15 -10.82
N SER A 134 24.95 15.91 -10.02
CA SER A 134 24.52 17.05 -9.20
C SER A 134 23.83 18.17 -10.00
N ASN A 135 23.44 17.90 -11.25
CA ASN A 135 22.80 18.83 -12.15
C ASN A 135 21.31 18.53 -12.19
N SER A 136 20.47 19.57 -12.13
CA SER A 136 19.04 19.44 -12.34
C SER A 136 18.76 18.68 -13.65
N PRO A 137 17.73 17.81 -13.70
CA PRO A 137 17.34 17.12 -14.93
C PRO A 137 17.19 18.11 -16.10
N LYS A 138 17.58 17.71 -17.32
CA LYS A 138 17.62 18.60 -18.48
C LYS A 138 16.24 19.16 -18.81
N HIS A 139 15.20 18.33 -18.67
CA HIS A 139 13.81 18.79 -18.87
C HIS A 139 13.42 19.87 -17.86
N MET A 140 13.88 19.80 -16.61
CA MET A 140 13.57 20.82 -15.60
C MET A 140 14.21 22.16 -15.95
N THR A 141 15.45 22.16 -16.42
CA THR A 141 16.11 23.38 -16.90
C THR A 141 15.38 23.96 -18.11
N PHE A 142 15.02 23.12 -19.09
CA PHE A 142 14.30 23.54 -20.29
C PHE A 142 12.92 24.12 -19.97
N LEU A 143 12.10 23.41 -19.21
CA LEU A 143 10.73 23.83 -18.87
C LEU A 143 10.72 25.08 -17.99
N ARG A 144 11.70 25.24 -17.08
CA ARG A 144 11.88 26.49 -16.31
C ARG A 144 12.23 27.66 -17.22
N LYS A 145 13.18 27.50 -18.14
CA LYS A 145 13.54 28.54 -19.12
C LYS A 145 12.36 28.92 -20.02
N ALA A 146 11.50 27.96 -20.35
CA ALA A 146 10.29 28.18 -21.13
C ALA A 146 9.12 28.80 -20.30
N GLY A 147 9.30 29.05 -19.00
CA GLY A 147 8.23 29.57 -18.13
C GLY A 147 7.11 28.57 -17.84
N MET A 148 7.31 27.29 -18.17
CA MET A 148 6.30 26.22 -18.05
C MET A 148 6.36 25.50 -16.70
N VAL A 149 7.42 25.72 -15.92
CA VAL A 149 7.62 25.14 -14.59
C VAL A 149 8.09 26.22 -13.63
N LYS A 150 7.42 26.34 -12.48
CA LYS A 150 7.84 27.14 -11.33
C LYS A 150 7.93 26.23 -10.10
N ILE A 151 9.04 26.32 -9.36
CA ILE A 151 9.18 25.64 -8.08
C ILE A 151 9.13 26.69 -6.98
N ASP A 152 8.30 26.45 -6.00
CA ASP A 152 8.31 27.17 -4.74
C ASP A 152 9.13 26.36 -3.73
N GLU A 153 10.34 26.82 -3.45
CA GLU A 153 11.28 26.14 -2.55
C GLU A 153 10.84 26.19 -1.09
N GLN A 154 10.06 27.21 -0.68
CA GLN A 154 9.58 27.34 0.69
C GLN A 154 8.58 26.25 1.03
N THR A 155 7.69 25.95 0.09
CA THR A 155 6.64 24.93 0.25
C THR A 155 7.01 23.58 -0.36
N SER A 156 8.14 23.50 -1.08
CA SER A 156 8.50 22.36 -1.93
C SER A 156 7.42 22.02 -2.96
N SER A 157 6.69 23.03 -3.46
CA SER A 157 5.62 22.86 -4.45
C SER A 157 6.12 23.04 -5.88
N LEU A 158 5.55 22.27 -6.81
CA LEU A 158 5.82 22.36 -8.23
C LEU A 158 4.56 22.83 -8.97
N HIS A 159 4.67 23.96 -9.67
CA HIS A 159 3.62 24.48 -10.54
C HIS A 159 4.03 24.24 -12.00
N ILE A 160 3.13 23.64 -12.77
CA ILE A 160 3.33 23.35 -14.18
C ILE A 160 2.23 24.00 -15.01
N VAL A 161 2.59 24.56 -16.17
CA VAL A 161 1.66 25.18 -17.12
C VAL A 161 2.07 24.88 -18.55
N GLY A 162 1.11 24.94 -19.48
CA GLY A 162 1.35 24.74 -20.90
C GLY A 162 1.66 23.28 -21.25
N LEU A 163 2.69 23.07 -22.07
CA LEU A 163 3.06 21.76 -22.62
C LEU A 163 3.13 20.61 -21.60
N PRO A 164 3.84 20.72 -20.45
CA PRO A 164 3.88 19.64 -19.47
C PRO A 164 2.50 19.27 -18.94
N THR A 165 1.62 20.23 -18.69
CA THR A 165 0.23 19.98 -18.25
C THR A 165 -0.59 19.31 -19.34
N SER A 166 -0.50 19.77 -20.59
CA SER A 166 -1.18 19.15 -21.73
C SER A 166 -0.74 17.71 -21.93
N LEU A 167 0.56 17.43 -21.82
CA LEU A 167 1.11 16.09 -21.90
C LEU A 167 0.61 15.20 -20.75
N GLN A 168 0.59 15.68 -19.50
CA GLN A 168 0.02 14.91 -18.39
C GLN A 168 -1.42 14.49 -18.68
N ASN A 169 -2.27 15.45 -19.07
CA ASN A 169 -3.68 15.20 -19.37
C ASN A 169 -3.86 14.24 -20.56
N ALA A 170 -3.06 14.39 -21.62
CA ALA A 170 -3.15 13.55 -22.80
C ALA A 170 -2.71 12.10 -22.53
N ILE A 171 -1.63 11.92 -21.75
CA ILE A 171 -1.14 10.62 -21.30
C ILE A 171 -2.21 9.94 -20.43
N GLU A 172 -2.74 10.65 -19.44
CA GLU A 172 -3.78 10.13 -18.56
C GLU A 172 -5.00 9.66 -19.35
N LYS A 173 -5.53 10.52 -20.23
CA LYS A 173 -6.69 10.20 -21.07
C LYS A 173 -6.43 9.00 -21.98
N THR A 174 -5.24 8.91 -22.58
CA THR A 174 -4.88 7.80 -23.48
C THR A 174 -4.82 6.48 -22.72
N ILE A 175 -4.23 6.47 -21.52
CA ILE A 175 -4.15 5.28 -20.67
C ILE A 175 -5.54 4.86 -20.21
N LEU A 176 -6.37 5.80 -19.77
CA LEU A 176 -7.75 5.51 -19.37
C LEU A 176 -8.54 4.90 -20.52
N GLN A 177 -8.45 5.48 -21.74
CA GLN A 177 -9.10 4.94 -22.93
C GLN A 177 -8.61 3.54 -23.29
N TYR A 178 -7.30 3.28 -23.17
CA TYR A 178 -6.72 1.98 -23.47
C TYR A 178 -7.24 0.88 -22.53
N PHE A 179 -7.39 1.18 -21.23
CA PHE A 179 -7.84 0.20 -20.23
C PHE A 179 -9.36 0.16 -20.04
N ALA A 180 -10.12 1.21 -20.42
CA ALA A 180 -11.57 1.30 -20.21
C ALA A 180 -12.39 0.10 -20.70
N PRO A 181 -12.09 -0.55 -21.84
CA PRO A 181 -12.88 -1.70 -22.31
C PRO A 181 -12.80 -2.93 -21.41
N SER A 182 -11.73 -3.06 -20.62
CA SER A 182 -11.41 -4.25 -19.83
C SER A 182 -11.33 -4.00 -18.33
N THR A 183 -11.58 -2.76 -17.88
CA THR A 183 -11.42 -2.37 -16.47
C THR A 183 -12.57 -1.51 -15.98
N ILE A 184 -12.82 -1.55 -14.67
CA ILE A 184 -13.76 -0.65 -14.01
C ILE A 184 -12.98 0.58 -13.58
N LEU A 185 -13.39 1.75 -14.08
CA LEU A 185 -12.82 3.02 -13.65
C LEU A 185 -13.40 3.40 -12.29
N VAL A 186 -12.54 3.71 -11.33
CA VAL A 186 -12.92 4.08 -9.96
C VAL A 186 -12.15 5.34 -9.53
N SER A 187 -12.81 6.16 -8.70
CA SER A 187 -12.18 7.32 -8.04
C SER A 187 -12.12 7.05 -6.53
N PRO A 188 -11.02 6.48 -6.01
CA PRO A 188 -10.91 6.17 -4.59
C PRO A 188 -10.73 7.42 -3.72
N PRO A 189 -11.03 7.34 -2.41
CA PRO A 189 -10.77 8.44 -1.49
C PRO A 189 -9.26 8.68 -1.34
N HIS A 190 -8.83 9.94 -1.28
CA HIS A 190 -7.42 10.30 -1.01
C HIS A 190 -7.06 10.24 0.47
N ILE A 191 -8.08 10.14 1.32
CA ILE A 191 -7.99 10.14 2.77
C ILE A 191 -8.37 8.74 3.23
N VAL A 192 -7.51 8.12 4.02
CA VAL A 192 -7.77 6.81 4.61
C VAL A 192 -7.41 6.82 6.09
N ARG A 193 -7.97 5.85 6.82
CA ARG A 193 -7.56 5.54 8.19
C ARG A 193 -6.26 4.73 8.19
N GLY A 194 -5.45 4.83 9.24
CA GLY A 194 -4.13 4.22 9.28
C GLY A 194 -4.13 2.69 9.20
N ALA A 195 -5.21 2.01 9.62
CA ALA A 195 -5.34 0.57 9.45
C ALA A 195 -5.27 0.11 7.97
N ILE A 196 -5.70 0.94 7.00
CA ILE A 196 -5.58 0.61 5.58
C ILE A 196 -4.11 0.69 5.12
N ILE A 197 -3.35 1.64 5.66
CA ILE A 197 -1.91 1.80 5.40
C ILE A 197 -1.13 0.63 6.02
N GLU A 198 -1.45 0.27 7.27
CA GLU A 198 -0.83 -0.86 7.95
C GLU A 198 -1.14 -2.19 7.23
N ALA A 199 -2.34 -2.32 6.63
CA ALA A 199 -2.71 -3.51 5.86
C ALA A 199 -1.82 -3.75 4.62
N VAL A 200 -1.20 -2.72 4.05
CA VAL A 200 -0.20 -2.87 2.98
C VAL A 200 1.24 -2.96 3.52
N ASN A 201 1.40 -3.04 4.83
CA ASN A 201 2.68 -3.08 5.55
C ASN A 201 3.57 -1.84 5.31
N MET A 202 2.93 -0.67 5.19
CA MET A 202 3.60 0.61 5.09
C MET A 202 3.63 1.32 6.45
N PRO A 203 4.71 2.04 6.77
CA PRO A 203 4.79 2.83 7.98
C PRO A 203 3.95 4.11 7.85
N LEU A 204 3.28 4.51 8.93
CA LEU A 204 2.30 5.61 8.92
C LEU A 204 2.97 6.98 8.75
N GLU A 205 4.21 7.12 9.20
CA GLU A 205 4.99 8.36 9.23
C GLU A 205 5.37 8.87 7.83
N VAL A 206 5.21 8.01 6.81
CA VAL A 206 5.39 8.39 5.40
C VAL A 206 4.23 9.25 4.89
N PHE A 207 3.10 9.25 5.58
CA PHE A 207 1.88 9.92 5.15
C PHE A 207 1.57 11.13 6.02
N ALA A 208 1.09 12.21 5.39
CA ALA A 208 0.62 13.36 6.13
C ALA A 208 -0.63 12.99 6.94
N SER A 209 -0.51 13.02 8.27
CA SER A 209 -1.58 12.74 9.20
C SER A 209 -2.32 14.01 9.61
N PHE A 210 -3.62 13.89 9.84
CA PHE A 210 -4.45 14.94 10.41
C PHE A 210 -5.55 14.32 11.27
N SER A 211 -5.98 15.06 12.28
CA SER A 211 -7.03 14.66 13.21
C SER A 211 -7.96 15.84 13.42
N ASP A 212 -9.22 15.56 13.71
CA ASP A 212 -10.13 16.61 14.15
C ASP A 212 -9.69 17.07 15.54
N SER A 213 -9.84 18.35 15.87
CA SER A 213 -9.41 18.93 17.15
C SER A 213 -10.21 18.45 18.38
N VAL A 214 -11.08 17.45 18.20
CA VAL A 214 -11.89 16.85 19.26
C VAL A 214 -11.08 15.74 19.93
N GLU A 215 -11.03 15.74 21.27
CA GLU A 215 -10.46 14.63 22.03
C GLU A 215 -11.11 13.29 21.62
N GLY A 216 -10.28 12.29 21.33
CA GLY A 216 -10.72 10.97 20.83
C GLY A 216 -10.97 10.89 19.32
N SER A 217 -10.60 11.91 18.54
CA SER A 217 -10.75 11.84 17.08
C SER A 217 -9.74 10.87 16.46
N SER A 218 -10.22 10.06 15.52
CA SER A 218 -9.37 9.10 14.81
C SER A 218 -8.44 9.82 13.83
N THR A 219 -7.14 9.52 13.88
CA THR A 219 -6.17 10.02 12.91
C THR A 219 -6.48 9.52 11.49
N ASN A 220 -6.56 10.45 10.55
CA ASN A 220 -6.68 10.21 9.13
C ASN A 220 -5.37 10.55 8.42
N TYR A 221 -5.16 9.95 7.25
CA TYR A 221 -3.92 10.06 6.50
C TYR A 221 -4.19 10.37 5.04
N LEU A 222 -3.46 11.35 4.51
CA LEU A 222 -3.46 11.67 3.08
C LEU A 222 -2.53 10.70 2.35
N THR A 223 -3.12 9.87 1.49
CA THR A 223 -2.41 8.85 0.70
C THR A 223 -2.41 9.14 -0.80
N GLY A 224 -3.24 10.10 -1.23
CA GLY A 224 -3.33 10.52 -2.63
C GLY A 224 -4.00 9.47 -3.51
N HIS A 225 -3.47 9.25 -4.70
CA HIS A 225 -3.89 8.17 -5.60
C HIS A 225 -2.88 7.04 -5.54
N GLY A 226 -3.32 5.83 -5.20
CA GLY A 226 -2.45 4.67 -5.20
C GLY A 226 -3.11 3.41 -4.66
N LEU A 227 -2.30 2.39 -4.43
CA LEU A 227 -2.75 1.08 -3.92
C LEU A 227 -3.59 1.23 -2.63
N ILE A 228 -3.15 2.07 -1.71
CA ILE A 228 -3.79 2.24 -0.39
C ILE A 228 -5.21 2.79 -0.53
N SER A 229 -5.36 3.88 -1.29
CA SER A 229 -6.65 4.50 -1.62
C SER A 229 -7.58 3.51 -2.31
N LEU A 230 -7.07 2.75 -3.29
CA LEU A 230 -7.86 1.75 -4.02
C LEU A 230 -8.36 0.63 -3.10
N LEU A 231 -7.49 0.11 -2.24
CA LEU A 231 -7.82 -0.97 -1.31
C LEU A 231 -8.87 -0.57 -0.28
N SER A 232 -8.92 0.71 0.10
CA SER A 232 -9.89 1.20 1.08
C SER A 232 -11.34 0.84 0.69
N ILE A 233 -11.66 0.90 -0.61
CA ILE A 233 -12.99 0.56 -1.17
C ILE A 233 -13.33 -0.92 -0.95
N PHE A 234 -12.31 -1.79 -0.97
CA PHE A 234 -12.50 -3.23 -0.90
C PHE A 234 -12.47 -3.81 0.51
N THR A 235 -12.33 -2.96 1.54
CA THR A 235 -12.29 -3.43 2.93
C THR A 235 -13.58 -4.17 3.29
N LYS A 236 -13.46 -5.36 3.90
CA LYS A 236 -14.60 -6.26 4.21
C LYS A 236 -15.44 -6.67 3.00
N THR A 237 -14.93 -6.51 1.78
CA THR A 237 -15.70 -6.82 0.56
C THR A 237 -15.70 -8.30 0.27
N ARG A 238 -16.89 -8.81 -0.09
CA ARG A 238 -17.10 -10.17 -0.55
C ARG A 238 -17.47 -10.16 -2.03
N PHE A 239 -16.58 -10.70 -2.85
CA PHE A 239 -16.79 -10.91 -4.27
C PHE A 239 -17.48 -12.27 -4.53
N THR A 240 -18.15 -12.39 -5.66
CA THR A 240 -18.74 -13.64 -6.14
C THR A 240 -18.30 -13.90 -7.58
N ARG A 241 -17.80 -15.11 -7.85
CA ARG A 241 -17.26 -15.47 -9.17
C ARG A 241 -18.27 -15.26 -10.30
N SER A 242 -19.55 -15.54 -10.05
CA SER A 242 -20.62 -15.47 -11.05
C SER A 242 -21.09 -14.06 -11.39
N SER A 243 -20.88 -13.06 -10.52
CA SER A 243 -21.45 -11.72 -10.70
C SER A 243 -20.40 -10.62 -10.93
N ASN A 244 -19.13 -10.86 -10.60
CA ASN A 244 -18.06 -9.88 -10.79
C ASN A 244 -17.38 -10.04 -12.16
N LYS A 245 -16.99 -8.92 -12.78
CA LYS A 245 -16.13 -8.92 -13.96
C LYS A 245 -14.68 -9.13 -13.51
N TRP A 246 -14.01 -10.11 -14.12
CA TRP A 246 -12.62 -10.50 -13.82
C TRP A 246 -11.72 -10.25 -15.04
N PRO A 247 -10.42 -9.92 -14.85
CA PRO A 247 -9.74 -9.66 -13.59
C PRO A 247 -10.03 -8.27 -13.02
N VAL A 248 -9.95 -8.12 -11.69
CA VAL A 248 -9.79 -6.81 -11.05
C VAL A 248 -8.29 -6.51 -11.03
N GLY A 249 -7.74 -5.89 -12.07
CA GLY A 249 -6.27 -5.90 -12.28
C GLY A 249 -5.59 -4.53 -12.47
N ARG A 250 -4.34 -4.43 -11.98
CA ARG A 250 -3.13 -3.78 -12.56
C ARG A 250 -1.86 -4.54 -12.05
N ILE A 251 -0.58 -4.30 -12.43
CA ILE A 251 0.57 -5.24 -12.21
C ILE A 251 1.55 -4.96 -11.04
N GLY A 252 1.46 -5.83 -10.03
CA GLY A 252 2.31 -5.97 -8.83
C GLY A 252 1.69 -7.06 -7.97
N ARG A 253 2.38 -8.18 -7.73
CA ARG A 253 1.77 -9.41 -7.17
C ARG A 253 1.83 -9.40 -5.65
N ALA A 254 0.69 -9.14 -5.00
CA ALA A 254 0.56 -9.22 -3.55
C ALA A 254 -0.01 -10.58 -3.08
N ASP A 255 -0.40 -11.46 -4.01
CA ASP A 255 -1.16 -12.68 -3.73
C ASP A 255 -2.30 -12.39 -2.72
N SER A 256 -2.47 -13.20 -1.67
CA SER A 256 -3.50 -12.98 -0.64
C SER A 256 -3.00 -12.16 0.56
N TYR A 257 -1.81 -11.56 0.49
CA TYR A 257 -1.18 -10.90 1.63
C TYR A 257 -2.02 -9.73 2.18
N ILE A 258 -2.49 -8.88 1.28
CA ILE A 258 -3.30 -7.70 1.62
C ILE A 258 -4.74 -8.11 1.90
N SER A 259 -5.28 -9.05 1.11
CA SER A 259 -6.64 -9.54 1.29
C SER A 259 -6.85 -10.23 2.64
N ASN A 260 -5.83 -10.93 3.14
CA ASN A 260 -5.84 -11.53 4.48
C ASN A 260 -5.94 -10.46 5.57
N ARG A 261 -5.38 -9.27 5.35
CA ARG A 261 -5.40 -8.17 6.34
C ARG A 261 -6.67 -7.33 6.27
N LEU A 262 -7.24 -7.15 5.08
CA LEU A 262 -8.45 -6.35 4.87
C LEU A 262 -9.75 -7.17 4.79
N ASN A 263 -9.65 -8.48 5.02
CA ASN A 263 -10.74 -9.45 4.89
C ASN A 263 -11.47 -9.35 3.53
N ILE A 264 -10.70 -9.47 2.45
CA ILE A 264 -11.19 -9.40 1.07
C ILE A 264 -11.30 -10.82 0.52
N VAL A 265 -12.54 -11.30 0.34
CA VAL A 265 -12.80 -12.71 0.00
C VAL A 265 -13.60 -12.84 -1.29
N VAL A 266 -13.47 -13.99 -1.94
CA VAL A 266 -14.28 -14.42 -3.08
C VAL A 266 -15.01 -15.71 -2.73
N SER A 267 -16.30 -15.79 -3.09
CA SER A 267 -17.10 -17.01 -2.92
C SER A 267 -17.45 -17.65 -4.27
N ASP A 268 -17.61 -18.97 -4.27
CA ASP A 268 -17.83 -19.77 -5.48
C ASP A 268 -19.26 -19.66 -6.04
N GLY A 269 -20.13 -18.85 -5.43
CA GLY A 269 -21.52 -18.63 -5.86
C GLY A 269 -22.46 -19.83 -5.62
N LYS A 270 -21.97 -21.07 -5.82
CA LYS A 270 -22.71 -22.32 -5.59
C LYS A 270 -22.71 -22.77 -4.14
N ASN A 271 -21.69 -22.38 -3.37
CA ASN A 271 -21.54 -22.77 -1.98
C ASN A 271 -21.09 -21.55 -1.16
N ALA A 272 -22.05 -20.81 -0.61
CA ALA A 272 -21.79 -19.55 0.10
C ALA A 272 -20.91 -19.73 1.34
N ASN A 273 -20.75 -20.96 1.84
CA ASN A 273 -19.87 -21.26 2.98
C ASN A 273 -18.41 -21.51 2.57
N LYS A 274 -18.11 -21.62 1.28
CA LYS A 274 -16.74 -21.77 0.77
C LYS A 274 -16.23 -20.44 0.23
N THR A 275 -15.44 -19.75 1.04
CA THR A 275 -14.79 -18.47 0.73
C THR A 275 -13.28 -18.63 0.67
N GLU A 276 -12.65 -17.98 -0.31
CA GLU A 276 -11.19 -17.92 -0.47
C GLU A 276 -10.75 -16.46 -0.45
N PHE A 277 -9.53 -16.17 0.02
CA PHE A 277 -9.00 -14.81 -0.04
C PHE A 277 -8.64 -14.41 -1.47
N LEU A 278 -8.99 -13.18 -1.85
CA LEU A 278 -8.76 -12.69 -3.21
C LEU A 278 -7.28 -12.41 -3.46
N ARG A 279 -6.74 -12.88 -4.60
CA ARG A 279 -5.38 -12.50 -5.02
C ARG A 279 -5.39 -11.14 -5.71
N LEU A 280 -4.60 -10.21 -5.20
CA LEU A 280 -4.56 -8.83 -5.70
C LEU A 280 -3.34 -8.58 -6.58
N VAL A 281 -3.59 -7.83 -7.67
CA VAL A 281 -2.57 -7.38 -8.60
C VAL A 281 -2.72 -5.85 -8.76
N TYR A 282 -1.63 -5.07 -8.59
CA TYR A 282 -1.65 -3.61 -8.75
C TYR A 282 -0.43 -3.01 -9.48
N ALA A 283 -0.63 -2.14 -10.48
CA ALA A 283 0.42 -1.33 -11.12
C ALA A 283 0.09 0.15 -11.01
N GLU A 284 1.17 0.89 -10.86
CA GLU A 284 1.19 2.34 -10.78
C GLU A 284 2.00 2.91 -11.93
N LEU A 285 1.61 4.08 -12.40
CA LEU A 285 2.37 4.84 -13.37
C LEU A 285 2.60 6.25 -12.84
N ASP A 286 3.87 6.66 -12.78
CA ASP A 286 4.25 8.04 -12.50
C ASP A 286 4.22 8.85 -13.80
N ILE A 287 3.10 9.54 -14.03
CA ILE A 287 2.89 10.39 -15.21
C ILE A 287 3.89 11.55 -15.23
N THR A 288 4.26 12.10 -14.07
CA THR A 288 5.22 13.22 -13.97
C THR A 288 6.60 12.81 -14.49
N ARG A 289 7.09 11.65 -14.08
CA ARG A 289 8.35 11.11 -14.62
C ARG A 289 8.26 10.79 -16.10
N LEU A 290 7.13 10.27 -16.56
CA LEU A 290 6.92 9.98 -17.99
C LEU A 290 6.96 11.26 -18.83
N VAL A 291 6.35 12.36 -18.37
CA VAL A 291 6.46 13.67 -19.02
C VAL A 291 7.92 14.14 -19.07
N GLY A 292 8.67 13.97 -17.98
CA GLY A 292 10.11 14.25 -17.95
C GLY A 292 10.89 13.47 -19.01
N VAL A 293 10.68 12.15 -19.09
CA VAL A 293 11.30 11.28 -20.11
C VAL A 293 10.92 11.70 -21.51
N ILE A 294 9.63 11.98 -21.77
CA ILE A 294 9.17 12.41 -23.09
C ILE A 294 9.84 13.72 -23.52
N THR A 295 9.93 14.65 -22.58
CA THR A 295 10.57 15.94 -22.79
C THR A 295 12.05 15.77 -23.12
N GLU A 296 12.80 14.99 -22.32
CA GLU A 296 14.24 14.82 -22.54
C GLU A 296 14.56 14.02 -23.80
N GLU A 297 13.84 12.92 -24.05
CA GLU A 297 14.21 11.99 -25.11
C GLU A 297 13.69 12.37 -26.48
N TYR A 298 12.48 12.94 -26.57
CA TYR A 298 11.78 13.15 -27.85
C TYR A 298 11.61 14.62 -28.21
N LEU A 299 11.44 15.52 -27.23
CA LEU A 299 11.26 16.95 -27.51
C LEU A 299 12.59 17.70 -27.56
N MET A 300 13.48 17.41 -26.60
CA MET A 300 14.83 17.98 -26.54
C MET A 300 15.87 17.07 -27.19
N GLY A 301 15.58 15.77 -27.26
CA GLY A 301 16.50 14.76 -27.75
C GLY A 301 16.45 14.60 -29.26
N THR A 302 17.29 13.70 -29.76
CA THR A 302 17.38 13.38 -31.19
C THR A 302 16.48 12.21 -31.59
N LYS A 303 15.76 11.58 -30.65
CA LYS A 303 14.89 10.45 -30.97
C LYS A 303 13.68 10.95 -31.74
N ARG A 304 13.30 10.20 -32.78
CA ARG A 304 12.05 10.42 -33.51
C ARG A 304 10.87 10.32 -32.54
N ILE A 305 10.01 11.34 -32.54
CA ILE A 305 8.76 11.35 -31.76
C ILE A 305 7.86 10.18 -32.24
N PRO A 306 7.54 9.19 -31.37
CA PRO A 306 6.62 8.11 -31.69
C PRO A 306 5.23 8.64 -32.05
N ASP A 307 4.51 7.96 -32.95
CA ASP A 307 3.18 8.40 -33.38
C ASP A 307 2.15 8.40 -32.24
N SER A 308 2.36 7.59 -31.20
CA SER A 308 1.56 7.66 -29.97
C SER A 308 1.74 8.98 -29.23
N ILE A 309 2.97 9.49 -29.12
CA ILE A 309 3.29 10.78 -28.49
C ILE A 309 2.89 11.93 -29.40
N ARG A 310 3.10 11.81 -30.72
CA ARG A 310 2.70 12.84 -31.69
C ARG A 310 1.20 13.11 -31.67
N ARG A 311 0.37 12.07 -31.44
CA ARG A 311 -1.08 12.23 -31.28
C ARG A 311 -1.49 12.89 -29.96
N MET A 312 -0.58 13.01 -29.00
CA MET A 312 -0.81 13.65 -27.69
C MET A 312 -0.37 15.12 -27.65
N LEU A 313 0.49 15.54 -28.59
CA LEU A 313 0.99 16.91 -28.76
C LEU A 313 0.05 17.73 -29.63
#